data_AF-A0A1B9B7E2-F1
#
_entry.id   AF-A0A1B9B7E2-F1
#
_cell.length_a   1.000
_cell.length_b   1.000
_cell.length_c   1.000
_cell.angle_alpha   90.00
_cell.angle_beta   90.00
_cell.angle_gamma   90.00
#
_symmetry.space_group_name_H-M   'P 1'
#
loop_
_entity.id
_entity.type
_entity.pdbx_description
1 polymer ?
#
loop_
_entity_poly.entity_id
_entity_poly.type
_entity_poly.pdbx_seq_one_letter_code
_entity_poly.pdbx_strand_id
1 'polypeptide(L)'
;MVDVLQSALLNIYDELIITDTQGKIIENFGNIEIVRKDKPDLVGMNLFNIEKKVFYDESSLEDLLNGDKRSVIHTAWNNQRILITCYPDHNKEYYTWGLKALSRSDNILMENTLEDEIDFSKALTKDISRLFIVKSQKMMDVLSTVEMAAKVSSSVLLLGESGVGKEVIARAIHDLGTRKSKPFIAVNCGAIPENLLESELFGYEEGAFSGAKKDGAPGKFELANKGIIFLDEIGEMPLSLQVKLLRVLQEREVTRLGSSNAVKLDIQIIAATNKDIKSLVNKGTFREDLYYRLNVIPINIPSLRERIEELPYLISFFLHKYNTMYDRTIEINQDAIDFMSIYEWPGNIRQLENTIERIVVTSKNPIVDASSVQAFVPFEQEVIKSPPLFNHLMPLQEAIDLVEEQLITMAMEKYKSIKLASKVLDVSQPTMSRKYRKILTKLSEQNIVPSAKRDILENQLNNRLRSVAIATAAIIQPEEVSELKRDPSFSNPIFQKLQSQLTMIRKQEGGIKWAFIFDMLENKKFRTLVADKDFIMNPGESYESSPEFIKVATNAVKGRVEVTPIYKDIYGEWKTSLAPVIDDTGNVIALIGYDYSKEYIESELGKMGKVLKINI
;
A
#
# COMPACT_ATOMS: atom_id res chain seq x y z
N MET A 1 33.23 -15.01 -19.62
CA MET A 1 31.94 -15.70 -19.34
C MET A 1 31.42 -15.37 -17.93
N VAL A 2 32.30 -14.95 -17.01
CA VAL A 2 32.01 -14.54 -15.63
C VAL A 2 31.25 -13.20 -15.54
N ASP A 3 31.47 -12.25 -16.47
CA ASP A 3 30.84 -10.91 -16.43
C ASP A 3 29.32 -10.87 -16.60
N VAL A 4 28.72 -11.79 -17.37
CA VAL A 4 27.27 -11.75 -17.68
C VAL A 4 26.44 -12.29 -16.52
N LEU A 5 26.93 -13.32 -15.83
CA LEU A 5 26.27 -13.93 -14.68
C LEU A 5 26.43 -13.01 -13.45
N GLN A 6 27.62 -12.42 -13.25
CA GLN A 6 27.83 -11.36 -12.26
C GLN A 6 26.91 -10.15 -12.50
N SER A 7 26.83 -9.64 -13.73
CA SER A 7 25.95 -8.48 -14.05
C SER A 7 24.46 -8.80 -13.84
N ALA A 8 24.02 -10.03 -14.15
CA ALA A 8 22.64 -10.46 -13.90
C ALA A 8 22.34 -10.60 -12.40
N LEU A 9 23.29 -11.14 -11.62
CA LEU A 9 23.14 -11.32 -10.18
C LEU A 9 23.19 -9.99 -9.41
N LEU A 10 23.95 -8.99 -9.85
CA LEU A 10 23.98 -7.65 -9.25
C LEU A 10 22.64 -6.90 -9.35
N ASN A 11 21.76 -7.31 -10.27
CA ASN A 11 20.40 -6.78 -10.36
C ASN A 11 19.42 -7.45 -9.38
N ILE A 12 19.83 -8.53 -8.72
CA ILE A 12 19.00 -9.36 -7.83
C ILE A 12 19.46 -9.21 -6.37
N TYR A 13 20.78 -9.19 -6.16
CA TYR A 13 21.44 -9.18 -4.87
C TYR A 13 22.12 -7.83 -4.62
N ASP A 14 21.99 -7.33 -3.40
CA ASP A 14 22.62 -6.05 -2.99
C ASP A 14 24.14 -6.21 -2.81
N GLU A 15 24.61 -7.45 -2.64
CA GLU A 15 26.02 -7.79 -2.59
C GLU A 15 26.30 -9.16 -3.22
N LEU A 16 27.38 -9.24 -3.98
CA LEU A 16 27.94 -10.48 -4.51
C LEU A 16 29.34 -10.71 -3.96
N ILE A 17 29.60 -11.94 -3.54
CA ILE A 17 30.91 -12.38 -3.06
C ILE A 17 31.30 -13.62 -3.85
N ILE A 18 32.52 -13.66 -4.38
CA ILE A 18 33.06 -14.83 -5.06
C ILE A 18 34.15 -15.42 -4.19
N THR A 19 34.05 -16.72 -3.92
CA THR A 19 35.03 -17.44 -3.10
C THR A 19 35.64 -18.62 -3.84
N ASP A 20 36.83 -19.04 -3.42
CA ASP A 20 37.32 -20.39 -3.68
C ASP A 20 36.54 -21.45 -2.88
N THR A 21 36.91 -22.72 -3.06
CA THR A 21 36.31 -23.87 -2.36
C THR A 21 36.53 -23.88 -0.85
N GLN A 22 37.44 -23.05 -0.33
CA GLN A 22 37.71 -22.90 1.11
C GLN A 22 37.03 -21.64 1.69
N GLY A 23 36.27 -20.90 0.89
CA GLY A 23 35.56 -19.68 1.31
C GLY A 23 36.43 -18.43 1.30
N LYS A 24 37.64 -18.45 0.73
CA LYS A 24 38.47 -17.26 0.59
C LYS A 24 37.90 -16.38 -0.52
N ILE A 25 37.60 -15.12 -0.19
CA ILE A 25 37.02 -14.13 -1.09
C ILE A 25 38.07 -13.72 -2.13
N ILE A 26 37.71 -13.87 -3.40
CA ILE A 26 38.52 -13.52 -4.56
C ILE A 26 38.06 -12.18 -5.11
N GLU A 27 36.75 -11.96 -5.15
CA GLU A 27 36.12 -10.72 -5.61
C GLU A 27 34.85 -10.45 -4.79
N ASN A 28 34.51 -9.18 -4.62
CA ASN A 28 33.25 -8.77 -4.01
C ASN A 28 32.71 -7.48 -4.62
N PHE A 29 31.40 -7.39 -4.76
CA PHE A 29 30.67 -6.30 -5.39
C PHE A 29 29.44 -5.96 -4.54
N GLY A 30 29.03 -4.70 -4.47
CA GLY A 30 27.91 -4.26 -3.61
C GLY A 30 28.35 -3.49 -2.38
N ASN A 31 27.41 -3.18 -1.47
CA ASN A 31 27.66 -2.26 -0.34
C ASN A 31 26.81 -2.60 0.91
N ILE A 32 26.56 -3.88 1.24
CA ILE A 32 25.82 -4.18 2.46
C ILE A 32 26.67 -3.81 3.67
N GLU A 33 26.32 -2.70 4.33
CA GLU A 33 27.10 -2.09 5.41
C GLU A 33 27.46 -3.08 6.53
N ILE A 34 26.52 -3.96 6.90
CA ILE A 34 26.75 -4.91 8.00
C ILE A 34 27.74 -6.04 7.65
N VAL A 35 27.83 -6.40 6.37
CA VAL A 35 28.81 -7.40 5.88
C VAL A 35 30.20 -6.76 5.78
N ARG A 36 30.25 -5.47 5.43
CA ARG A 36 31.49 -4.74 5.15
C ARG A 36 32.14 -4.08 6.37
N LYS A 37 31.37 -3.70 7.39
CA LYS A 37 31.84 -3.19 8.71
C LYS A 37 33.02 -2.21 8.57
N ASP A 38 32.82 -1.18 7.73
CA ASP A 38 33.77 -0.09 7.38
C ASP A 38 34.91 -0.42 6.41
N LYS A 39 34.98 -1.64 5.86
CA LYS A 39 35.97 -2.02 4.84
C LYS A 39 35.35 -2.07 3.43
N PRO A 40 35.82 -1.24 2.49
CA PRO A 40 35.29 -1.23 1.12
C PRO A 40 35.73 -2.43 0.29
N ASP A 41 36.76 -3.17 0.71
CA ASP A 41 37.28 -4.34 0.00
C ASP A 41 37.36 -5.55 0.96
N LEU A 42 36.76 -6.67 0.55
CA LEU A 42 36.72 -7.93 1.30
C LEU A 42 37.64 -8.99 0.71
N VAL A 43 38.34 -8.69 -0.39
CA VAL A 43 39.25 -9.62 -1.07
C VAL A 43 40.33 -10.13 -0.10
N GLY A 44 40.55 -11.45 -0.14
CA GLY A 44 41.50 -12.17 0.70
C GLY A 44 40.96 -12.58 2.08
N MET A 45 39.79 -12.09 2.51
CA MET A 45 39.14 -12.56 3.73
C MET A 45 38.44 -13.91 3.50
N ASN A 46 38.00 -14.56 4.59
CA ASN A 46 37.24 -15.81 4.50
C ASN A 46 35.77 -15.54 4.86
N LEU A 47 34.85 -15.92 3.96
CA LEU A 47 33.41 -15.66 4.08
C LEU A 47 32.80 -16.32 5.33
N PHE A 48 33.20 -17.56 5.67
CA PHE A 48 32.70 -18.28 6.85
C PHE A 48 33.18 -17.65 8.17
N ASN A 49 34.31 -16.93 8.14
CA ASN A 49 34.75 -16.13 9.29
C ASN A 49 34.00 -14.80 9.41
N ILE A 50 33.55 -14.22 8.30
CA ILE A 50 32.68 -13.03 8.30
C ILE A 50 31.30 -13.43 8.82
N GLU A 51 30.77 -14.54 8.35
CA GLU A 51 29.49 -15.12 8.79
C GLU A 51 29.42 -15.23 10.32
N LYS A 52 30.39 -15.91 10.96
CA LYS A 52 30.45 -16.08 12.43
C LYS A 52 30.54 -14.78 13.23
N LYS A 53 30.91 -13.67 12.59
CA LYS A 53 31.02 -12.34 13.21
C LYS A 53 29.80 -11.46 12.95
N VAL A 54 29.02 -11.77 11.92
CA VAL A 54 27.94 -10.95 11.41
C VAL A 54 26.57 -11.54 11.79
N PHE A 55 26.42 -12.85 11.69
CA PHE A 55 25.18 -13.58 11.92
C PHE A 55 25.23 -14.40 13.23
N TYR A 56 24.08 -14.62 13.86
CA TYR A 56 23.98 -15.40 15.10
C TYR A 56 23.15 -16.69 14.96
N ASP A 57 22.67 -17.01 13.76
CA ASP A 57 21.83 -18.18 13.53
C ASP A 57 22.60 -19.51 13.63
N GLU A 58 21.86 -20.60 13.85
CA GLU A 58 22.43 -21.96 14.00
C GLU A 58 22.82 -22.61 12.66
N SER A 59 22.31 -22.13 11.52
CA SER A 59 22.62 -22.66 10.18
C SER A 59 23.93 -22.12 9.63
N SER A 60 24.77 -22.98 9.04
CA SER A 60 26.07 -22.61 8.48
C SER A 60 25.97 -22.40 6.97
N LEU A 61 26.65 -21.38 6.43
CA LEU A 61 26.80 -21.20 4.98
C LEU A 61 27.56 -22.36 4.33
N GLU A 62 28.40 -23.07 5.08
CA GLU A 62 29.09 -24.27 4.61
C GLU A 62 28.09 -25.38 4.21
N ASP A 63 26.89 -25.39 4.80
CA ASP A 63 25.85 -26.38 4.48
C ASP A 63 25.32 -26.23 3.04
N LEU A 64 25.38 -25.02 2.48
CA LEU A 64 24.96 -24.75 1.10
C LEU A 64 25.91 -25.33 0.05
N LEU A 65 27.13 -25.71 0.45
CA LEU A 65 28.12 -26.32 -0.45
C LEU A 65 27.77 -27.79 -0.77
N ASN A 66 27.00 -28.44 0.11
CA ASN A 66 26.65 -29.86 0.00
C ASN A 66 25.50 -30.12 -0.99
N GLY A 67 24.80 -29.08 -1.44
CA GLY A 67 23.88 -29.13 -2.59
C GLY A 67 22.40 -29.40 -2.27
N ASP A 68 22.05 -29.75 -1.03
CA ASP A 68 20.66 -30.01 -0.62
C ASP A 68 19.83 -28.74 -0.44
N LYS A 69 20.48 -27.60 -0.15
CA LYS A 69 19.88 -26.27 -0.07
C LYS A 69 20.75 -25.28 -0.83
N ARG A 70 20.12 -24.35 -1.56
CA ARG A 70 20.81 -23.32 -2.36
C ARG A 70 20.73 -21.92 -1.76
N SER A 71 19.83 -21.70 -0.82
CA SER A 71 19.65 -20.41 -0.16
C SER A 71 19.26 -20.57 1.31
N VAL A 72 19.66 -19.59 2.12
CA VAL A 72 19.36 -19.51 3.54
C VAL A 72 19.11 -18.04 3.93
N ILE A 73 18.29 -17.80 4.96
CA ILE A 73 18.10 -16.46 5.51
C ILE A 73 18.85 -16.41 6.84
N HIS A 74 19.81 -15.49 6.96
CA HIS A 74 20.51 -15.24 8.21
C HIS A 74 20.10 -13.89 8.78
N THR A 75 20.01 -13.80 10.09
CA THR A 75 19.76 -12.58 10.86
C THR A 75 21.07 -12.08 11.44
N ALA A 76 21.44 -10.86 11.04
CA ALA A 76 22.63 -10.21 11.54
C ALA A 76 22.38 -9.61 12.94
N TRP A 77 23.46 -9.30 13.68
CA TRP A 77 23.40 -8.78 15.07
C TRP A 77 22.59 -7.47 15.25
N ASN A 78 22.28 -6.74 14.18
CA ASN A 78 21.42 -5.54 14.21
C ASN A 78 19.95 -5.85 13.86
N ASN A 79 19.54 -7.12 13.87
CA ASN A 79 18.25 -7.65 13.42
C ASN A 79 17.94 -7.47 11.92
N GLN A 80 18.93 -7.16 11.09
CA GLN A 80 18.78 -7.16 9.63
C GLN A 80 18.81 -8.60 9.12
N ARG A 81 17.74 -9.02 8.44
CA ARG A 81 17.69 -10.33 7.78
C ARG A 81 18.31 -10.22 6.39
N ILE A 82 19.12 -11.19 6.02
CA ILE A 82 19.83 -11.25 4.74
C ILE A 82 19.56 -12.62 4.11
N LEU A 83 18.98 -12.63 2.91
CA LEU A 83 18.90 -13.83 2.09
C LEU A 83 20.25 -14.06 1.43
N ILE A 84 20.85 -15.22 1.68
CA ILE A 84 22.13 -15.62 1.14
C ILE A 84 21.91 -16.82 0.22
N THR A 85 22.28 -16.70 -1.05
CA THR A 85 22.14 -17.75 -2.07
C THR A 85 23.51 -18.13 -2.61
N CYS A 86 23.78 -19.44 -2.71
CA CYS A 86 25.03 -19.96 -3.22
C CYS A 86 24.84 -20.55 -4.63
N TYR A 87 25.67 -20.10 -5.57
CA TYR A 87 25.74 -20.58 -6.93
C TYR A 87 27.12 -21.23 -7.16
N PRO A 88 27.19 -22.58 -7.27
CA PRO A 88 28.42 -23.23 -7.68
C PRO A 88 28.71 -22.93 -9.15
N ASP A 89 29.96 -22.61 -9.47
CA ASP A 89 30.39 -22.49 -10.87
C ASP A 89 30.36 -23.87 -11.57
N HIS A 90 30.29 -23.87 -12.91
CA HIS A 90 30.18 -25.07 -13.73
C HIS A 90 31.28 -26.11 -13.48
N ASN A 91 32.47 -25.66 -13.07
CA ASN A 91 33.61 -26.53 -12.73
C ASN A 91 33.79 -26.75 -11.21
N LYS A 92 32.93 -26.16 -10.36
CA LYS A 92 33.02 -26.16 -8.89
C LYS A 92 34.35 -25.66 -8.30
N GLU A 93 35.14 -24.92 -9.06
CA GLU A 93 36.38 -24.30 -8.56
C GLU A 93 36.10 -23.06 -7.72
N TYR A 94 34.95 -22.40 -7.97
CA TYR A 94 34.52 -21.18 -7.30
C TYR A 94 33.03 -21.23 -6.95
N TYR A 95 32.66 -20.43 -5.95
CA TYR A 95 31.29 -20.23 -5.54
C TYR A 95 30.94 -18.74 -5.61
N THR A 96 29.79 -18.43 -6.19
CA THR A 96 29.21 -17.08 -6.19
C THR A 96 28.10 -17.01 -5.16
N TRP A 97 28.22 -16.08 -4.22
CA TRP A 97 27.30 -15.87 -3.12
C TRP A 97 26.54 -14.57 -3.35
N GLY A 98 25.22 -14.67 -3.51
CA GLY A 98 24.31 -13.53 -3.59
C GLY A 98 23.70 -13.21 -2.24
N LEU A 99 23.94 -12.00 -1.74
CA LEU A 99 23.40 -11.50 -0.49
C LEU A 99 22.38 -10.40 -0.79
N LYS A 100 21.17 -10.53 -0.24
CA LYS A 100 20.11 -9.54 -0.34
C LYS A 100 19.59 -9.15 1.04
N ALA A 101 19.68 -7.88 1.38
CA ALA A 101 19.10 -7.34 2.59
C ALA A 101 17.57 -7.35 2.46
N LEU A 102 16.90 -8.05 3.38
CA LEU A 102 15.45 -8.15 3.40
C LEU A 102 14.85 -6.96 4.13
N SER A 103 13.89 -6.29 3.49
CA SER A 103 13.08 -5.23 4.06
C SER A 103 11.92 -5.80 4.89
N ARG A 104 11.31 -4.99 5.77
CA ARG A 104 10.12 -5.43 6.55
C ARG A 104 8.95 -5.90 5.67
N SER A 105 8.87 -5.46 4.42
CA SER A 105 7.89 -5.88 3.40
C SER A 105 8.14 -7.30 2.88
N ASP A 106 9.39 -7.78 2.88
CA ASP A 106 9.76 -9.13 2.42
C ASP A 106 9.38 -10.21 3.43
N ASN A 107 9.25 -9.84 4.72
CA ASN A 107 8.87 -10.76 5.80
C ASN A 107 7.44 -11.30 5.66
N ILE A 108 6.51 -10.51 5.12
CA ILE A 108 5.08 -10.87 5.03
C ILE A 108 4.83 -11.82 3.85
N LEU A 109 5.65 -11.76 2.80
CA LEU A 109 5.52 -12.60 1.62
C LEU A 109 6.12 -14.00 1.81
N MET A 110 7.18 -14.16 2.62
CA MET A 110 7.92 -15.44 2.70
C MET A 110 7.59 -16.32 3.91
N GLU A 111 6.89 -15.84 4.95
CA GLU A 111 6.44 -16.70 6.06
C GLU A 111 5.35 -17.72 5.66
N ASN A 112 4.71 -17.53 4.49
CA ASN A 112 3.66 -18.41 3.98
C ASN A 112 4.09 -19.29 2.78
N THR A 113 5.36 -19.27 2.37
CA THR A 113 5.82 -19.94 1.12
C THR A 113 6.99 -20.90 1.30
N LEU A 114 7.38 -21.22 2.53
CA LEU A 114 8.52 -22.12 2.78
C LEU A 114 8.24 -23.61 2.50
N GLU A 115 7.05 -23.97 1.99
CA GLU A 115 6.72 -25.37 1.63
C GLU A 115 6.43 -25.61 0.14
N ASP A 116 6.30 -24.59 -0.72
CA ASP A 116 6.01 -24.81 -2.14
C ASP A 116 7.16 -24.34 -3.05
N GLU A 117 7.87 -25.32 -3.61
CA GLU A 117 8.87 -25.18 -4.67
C GLU A 117 8.27 -24.51 -5.92
N ILE A 118 8.42 -23.18 -6.05
CA ILE A 118 8.22 -22.50 -7.33
C ILE A 118 9.59 -22.25 -7.96
N ASP A 119 9.95 -23.11 -8.92
CA ASP A 119 11.14 -23.02 -9.76
C ASP A 119 11.03 -21.84 -10.75
N PHE A 120 11.27 -20.62 -10.26
CA PHE A 120 11.23 -19.36 -11.03
C PHE A 120 12.26 -19.31 -12.19
N SER A 121 13.22 -20.24 -12.25
CA SER A 121 14.31 -20.23 -13.22
C SER A 121 13.90 -20.75 -14.62
N LYS A 122 12.83 -21.53 -14.71
CA LYS A 122 12.39 -22.13 -15.99
C LYS A 122 11.52 -21.23 -16.85
N ALA A 123 10.93 -20.16 -16.31
CA ALA A 123 10.01 -19.29 -17.03
C ALA A 123 10.69 -18.15 -17.82
N LEU A 124 11.98 -17.89 -17.59
CA LEU A 124 12.73 -16.83 -18.26
C LEU A 124 13.74 -17.43 -19.24
N THR A 125 13.29 -17.78 -20.45
CA THR A 125 14.23 -17.97 -21.55
C THR A 125 14.93 -16.64 -21.87
N LYS A 126 16.23 -16.72 -22.18
CA LYS A 126 17.12 -15.57 -22.45
C LYS A 126 16.57 -14.59 -23.50
N ASP A 127 15.66 -15.05 -24.36
CA ASP A 127 15.02 -14.27 -25.43
C ASP A 127 13.84 -13.42 -24.95
N ILE A 128 13.07 -13.85 -23.93
CA ILE A 128 11.90 -13.11 -23.41
C ILE A 128 12.32 -11.83 -22.69
N SER A 129 13.43 -11.88 -21.95
CA SER A 129 13.97 -10.74 -21.18
C SER A 129 14.38 -9.54 -22.03
N ARG A 130 14.55 -9.73 -23.35
CA ARG A 130 14.90 -8.65 -24.30
C ARG A 130 13.68 -7.90 -24.83
N LEU A 131 12.48 -8.46 -24.71
CA LEU A 131 11.29 -7.96 -25.40
C LEU A 131 10.47 -7.00 -24.54
N PHE A 132 10.36 -7.23 -23.23
CA PHE A 132 9.72 -6.33 -22.26
C PHE A 132 10.06 -6.71 -20.81
N ILE A 133 9.88 -5.74 -19.90
CA ILE A 133 10.16 -5.91 -18.47
C ILE A 133 8.98 -6.67 -17.82
N VAL A 134 9.29 -7.78 -17.13
CA VAL A 134 8.34 -8.57 -16.33
C VAL A 134 8.94 -8.78 -14.95
N LYS A 135 8.36 -8.12 -13.94
CA LYS A 135 8.78 -8.26 -12.52
C LYS A 135 7.63 -8.42 -11.55
N SER A 136 6.40 -8.11 -11.97
CA SER A 136 5.19 -8.30 -11.16
C SER A 136 4.55 -9.67 -11.43
N GLN A 137 3.93 -10.27 -10.39
CA GLN A 137 3.20 -11.53 -10.53
C GLN A 137 2.12 -11.46 -11.63
N LYS A 138 1.38 -10.34 -11.69
CA LYS A 138 0.35 -10.13 -12.72
C LYS A 138 0.90 -10.18 -14.14
N MET A 139 2.12 -9.67 -14.37
CA MET A 139 2.75 -9.74 -15.69
C MET A 139 3.35 -11.13 -15.98
N MET A 140 3.70 -11.91 -14.96
CA MET A 140 4.07 -13.32 -15.16
C MET A 140 2.88 -14.15 -15.66
N ASP A 141 1.67 -13.89 -15.14
CA ASP A 141 0.45 -14.55 -15.61
C ASP A 141 0.17 -14.18 -17.08
N VAL A 142 0.35 -12.91 -17.44
CA VAL A 142 0.27 -12.43 -18.84
C VAL A 142 1.30 -13.15 -19.71
N LEU A 143 2.55 -13.26 -19.25
CA LEU A 143 3.62 -13.93 -19.99
C LEU A 143 3.29 -15.40 -20.26
N SER A 144 2.77 -16.13 -19.26
CA SER A 144 2.38 -17.53 -19.43
C SER A 144 1.32 -17.71 -20.53
N THR A 145 0.38 -16.76 -20.60
CA THR A 145 -0.67 -16.76 -21.62
C THR A 145 -0.11 -16.38 -23.00
N VAL A 146 0.84 -15.44 -23.05
CA VAL A 146 1.57 -15.06 -24.27
C VAL A 146 2.32 -16.25 -24.86
N GLU A 147 3.04 -17.02 -24.04
CA GLU A 147 3.75 -18.21 -24.49
C GLU A 147 2.82 -19.29 -25.05
N MET A 148 1.65 -19.46 -24.43
CA MET A 148 0.62 -20.37 -24.93
C MET A 148 0.06 -19.89 -26.27
N ALA A 149 -0.27 -18.59 -26.36
CA ALA A 149 -0.82 -17.97 -27.56
C ALA A 149 0.16 -18.02 -28.75
N ALA A 150 1.47 -17.91 -28.49
CA ALA A 150 2.52 -17.97 -29.50
C ALA A 150 2.61 -19.34 -30.21
N LYS A 151 2.22 -20.43 -29.53
CA LYS A 151 2.30 -21.80 -30.07
C LYS A 151 1.13 -22.18 -30.97
N VAL A 152 0.06 -21.39 -30.99
CA VAL A 152 -1.18 -21.67 -31.73
C VAL A 152 -1.48 -20.59 -32.76
N SER A 153 -2.38 -20.87 -33.72
CA SER A 153 -2.84 -19.88 -34.72
C SER A 153 -4.23 -19.30 -34.40
N SER A 154 -4.70 -19.49 -33.17
CA SER A 154 -5.97 -18.94 -32.68
C SER A 154 -5.92 -17.42 -32.58
N SER A 155 -7.11 -16.79 -32.68
CA SER A 155 -7.25 -15.34 -32.48
C SER A 155 -6.92 -14.97 -31.03
N VAL A 156 -6.17 -13.89 -30.85
CA VAL A 156 -5.81 -13.35 -29.53
C VAL A 156 -6.45 -11.98 -29.37
N LEU A 157 -7.06 -11.72 -28.22
CA LEU A 157 -7.64 -10.42 -27.88
C LEU A 157 -6.88 -9.81 -26.69
N LEU A 158 -6.12 -8.76 -26.95
CA LEU A 158 -5.40 -7.98 -25.95
C LEU A 158 -6.30 -6.88 -25.38
N LEU A 159 -6.57 -6.96 -24.08
CA LEU A 159 -7.41 -6.02 -23.34
C LEU A 159 -6.53 -5.23 -22.38
N GLY A 160 -6.78 -3.93 -22.26
CA GLY A 160 -6.08 -3.10 -21.28
C GLY A 160 -6.10 -1.62 -21.67
N GLU A 161 -5.81 -0.77 -20.70
CA GLU A 161 -5.81 0.69 -20.87
C GLU A 161 -4.88 1.17 -21.99
N SER A 162 -5.03 2.43 -22.40
CA SER A 162 -4.09 3.03 -23.33
C SER A 162 -2.70 3.15 -22.69
N GLY A 163 -1.65 2.83 -23.45
CA GLY A 163 -0.27 2.97 -23.00
C GLY A 163 0.29 1.84 -22.13
N VAL A 164 -0.42 0.72 -21.95
CA VAL A 164 0.08 -0.44 -21.17
C VAL A 164 1.10 -1.33 -21.91
N GLY A 165 1.32 -1.10 -23.21
CA GLY A 165 2.27 -1.90 -24.03
C GLY A 165 1.64 -3.01 -24.87
N LYS A 166 0.37 -2.88 -25.30
CA LYS A 166 -0.33 -3.92 -26.10
C LYS A 166 0.41 -4.33 -27.37
N GLU A 167 1.00 -3.38 -28.10
CA GLU A 167 1.80 -3.69 -29.30
C GLU A 167 3.05 -4.50 -28.96
N VAL A 168 3.72 -4.21 -27.84
CA VAL A 168 4.90 -4.95 -27.39
C VAL A 168 4.54 -6.39 -27.07
N ILE A 169 3.38 -6.61 -26.43
CA ILE A 169 2.85 -7.96 -26.19
C ILE A 169 2.49 -8.67 -27.50
N ALA A 170 1.89 -7.98 -28.48
CA ALA A 170 1.60 -8.57 -29.79
C ALA A 170 2.88 -9.00 -30.52
N ARG A 171 3.95 -8.20 -30.44
CA ARG A 171 5.28 -8.55 -30.98
C ARG A 171 5.90 -9.73 -30.25
N ALA A 172 5.76 -9.79 -28.94
CA ALA A 172 6.24 -10.95 -28.18
C ALA A 172 5.56 -12.27 -28.60
N ILE A 173 4.25 -12.25 -28.86
CA ILE A 173 3.53 -13.42 -29.40
C ILE A 173 4.12 -13.83 -30.76
N HIS A 174 4.44 -12.86 -31.62
CA HIS A 174 5.07 -13.12 -32.93
C HIS A 174 6.48 -13.70 -32.80
N ASP A 175 7.33 -13.09 -31.98
CA ASP A 175 8.74 -13.46 -31.82
C ASP A 175 8.91 -14.84 -31.17
N LEU A 176 8.05 -15.17 -30.20
CA LEU A 176 8.03 -16.48 -29.54
C LEU A 176 7.32 -17.56 -30.36
N GLY A 177 6.55 -17.16 -31.37
CA GLY A 177 5.67 -18.06 -32.09
C GLY A 177 6.33 -18.82 -33.23
N THR A 178 5.57 -19.76 -33.79
CA THR A 178 6.00 -20.55 -34.97
C THR A 178 6.16 -19.68 -36.23
N ARG A 179 5.56 -18.49 -36.24
CA ARG A 179 5.55 -17.52 -37.34
C ARG A 179 6.59 -16.40 -37.20
N LYS A 180 7.55 -16.49 -36.27
CA LYS A 180 8.54 -15.43 -36.00
C LYS A 180 9.34 -14.93 -37.21
N SER A 181 9.56 -15.78 -38.21
CA SER A 181 10.26 -15.41 -39.46
C SER A 181 9.33 -14.92 -40.57
N LYS A 182 8.04 -14.77 -40.29
CA LYS A 182 6.99 -14.34 -41.22
C LYS A 182 6.59 -12.89 -40.95
N PRO A 183 5.88 -12.22 -41.87
CA PRO A 183 5.49 -10.82 -41.70
C PRO A 183 4.67 -10.59 -40.43
N PHE A 184 4.94 -9.47 -39.76
CA PHE A 184 4.08 -8.89 -38.72
C PHE A 184 3.56 -7.56 -39.24
N ILE A 185 2.26 -7.50 -39.52
CA ILE A 185 1.60 -6.31 -40.07
C ILE A 185 0.72 -5.69 -38.99
N ALA A 186 1.10 -4.51 -38.51
CA ALA A 186 0.31 -3.73 -37.54
C ALA A 186 -0.58 -2.70 -38.26
N VAL A 187 -1.83 -2.60 -37.82
CA VAL A 187 -2.82 -1.63 -38.30
C VAL A 187 -3.53 -1.03 -37.10
N ASN A 188 -3.54 0.29 -36.98
CA ASN A 188 -4.36 0.99 -36.00
C ASN A 188 -5.69 1.36 -36.68
N CYS A 189 -6.79 0.80 -36.18
CA CYS A 189 -8.13 1.00 -36.74
C CYS A 189 -8.75 2.36 -36.41
N GLY A 190 -8.29 3.05 -35.36
CA GLY A 190 -8.74 4.39 -34.99
C GLY A 190 -8.01 5.53 -35.71
N ALA A 191 -6.81 5.28 -36.23
CA ALA A 191 -5.97 6.31 -36.87
C ALA A 191 -6.27 6.53 -38.36
N ILE A 192 -6.91 5.57 -39.03
CA ILE A 192 -7.18 5.62 -40.47
C ILE A 192 -8.64 6.02 -40.70
N PRO A 193 -8.92 7.04 -41.54
CA PRO A 193 -10.29 7.40 -41.93
C PRO A 193 -11.06 6.19 -42.48
N GLU A 194 -12.35 6.07 -42.13
CA GLU A 194 -13.20 4.91 -42.50
C GLU A 194 -13.15 4.57 -43.99
N ASN A 195 -13.21 5.59 -44.85
CA ASN A 195 -13.18 5.44 -46.30
C ASN A 195 -11.85 4.86 -46.83
N LEU A 196 -10.75 5.06 -46.13
CA LEU A 196 -9.44 4.50 -46.48
C LEU A 196 -9.19 3.15 -45.81
N LEU A 197 -9.69 2.98 -44.58
CA LEU A 197 -9.49 1.78 -43.77
C LEU A 197 -9.94 0.51 -44.49
N GLU A 198 -11.06 0.57 -45.22
CA GLU A 198 -11.55 -0.57 -46.01
C GLU A 198 -10.56 -0.99 -47.10
N SER A 199 -10.10 -0.03 -47.89
CA SER A 199 -9.15 -0.26 -48.99
C SER A 199 -7.77 -0.69 -48.51
N GLU A 200 -7.33 -0.17 -47.36
CA GLU A 200 -6.07 -0.56 -46.73
C GLU A 200 -6.14 -2.00 -46.21
N LEU A 201 -7.20 -2.37 -45.48
CA LEU A 201 -7.32 -3.70 -44.89
C LEU A 201 -7.51 -4.79 -45.95
N PHE A 202 -8.45 -4.59 -46.87
CA PHE A 202 -8.94 -5.64 -47.77
C PHE A 202 -8.38 -5.55 -49.19
N GLY A 203 -7.74 -4.43 -49.56
CA GLY A 203 -7.21 -4.21 -50.91
C GLY A 203 -8.30 -3.89 -51.93
N TYR A 204 -7.92 -3.48 -53.12
CA TYR A 204 -8.84 -3.11 -54.18
C TYR A 204 -8.30 -3.50 -55.57
N GLU A 205 -9.21 -3.77 -56.49
CA GLU A 205 -8.91 -3.95 -57.92
C GLU A 205 -8.95 -2.62 -58.67
N GLU A 206 -8.44 -2.62 -59.90
CA GLU A 206 -8.59 -1.48 -60.81
C GLU A 206 -10.07 -1.08 -60.94
N GLY A 207 -10.36 0.22 -60.87
CA GLY A 207 -11.72 0.75 -61.07
C GLY A 207 -12.66 0.58 -59.88
N ALA A 208 -12.20 0.10 -58.72
CA ALA A 208 -13.04 -0.06 -57.53
C ALA A 208 -13.64 1.27 -56.99
N PHE A 209 -12.93 2.39 -57.14
CA PHE A 209 -13.39 3.74 -56.78
C PHE A 209 -12.62 4.81 -57.57
N SER A 210 -13.10 6.07 -57.54
CA SER A 210 -12.40 7.19 -58.17
C SER A 210 -11.05 7.45 -57.50
N GLY A 211 -9.95 7.23 -58.24
CA GLY A 211 -8.58 7.32 -57.72
C GLY A 211 -7.90 5.98 -57.43
N ALA A 212 -8.56 4.85 -57.71
CA ALA A 212 -7.92 3.54 -57.68
C ALA A 212 -6.74 3.48 -58.67
N LYS A 213 -5.61 2.91 -58.23
CA LYS A 213 -4.47 2.63 -59.10
C LYS A 213 -4.85 1.64 -60.21
N LYS A 214 -4.24 1.81 -61.39
CA LYS A 214 -4.47 0.94 -62.55
C LYS A 214 -4.16 -0.54 -62.31
N ASP A 215 -3.26 -0.86 -61.38
CA ASP A 215 -2.92 -2.25 -61.05
C ASP A 215 -3.61 -2.76 -59.77
N GLY A 216 -4.54 -1.97 -59.21
CA GLY A 216 -5.10 -2.24 -57.88
C GLY A 216 -4.05 -2.13 -56.76
N ALA A 217 -4.39 -2.61 -55.56
CA ALA A 217 -3.44 -2.78 -54.47
C ALA A 217 -3.86 -3.93 -53.53
N PRO A 218 -2.92 -4.78 -53.07
CA PRO A 218 -3.21 -5.81 -52.07
C PRO A 218 -3.49 -5.17 -50.71
N GLY A 219 -4.43 -5.76 -49.96
CA GLY A 219 -4.77 -5.31 -48.61
C GLY A 219 -3.75 -5.77 -47.56
N LYS A 220 -3.78 -5.17 -46.36
CA LYS A 220 -2.96 -5.58 -45.22
C LYS A 220 -3.15 -7.05 -44.84
N PHE A 221 -4.36 -7.60 -45.02
CA PHE A 221 -4.60 -9.03 -44.80
C PHE A 221 -3.80 -9.93 -45.76
N GLU A 222 -3.73 -9.56 -47.04
CA GLU A 222 -2.93 -10.30 -48.02
C GLU A 222 -1.43 -10.15 -47.72
N LEU A 223 -0.98 -8.95 -47.35
CA LEU A 223 0.41 -8.68 -46.98
C LEU A 223 0.84 -9.44 -45.72
N ALA A 224 -0.10 -9.70 -44.80
CA ALA A 224 0.13 -10.47 -43.59
C ALA A 224 0.08 -11.99 -43.80
N ASN A 225 -0.23 -12.47 -45.01
CA ASN A 225 -0.42 -13.90 -45.28
C ASN A 225 0.82 -14.72 -44.86
N LYS A 226 0.57 -15.90 -44.26
CA LYS A 226 1.54 -16.77 -43.57
C LYS A 226 2.10 -16.21 -42.26
N GLY A 227 1.81 -14.96 -41.93
CA GLY A 227 2.31 -14.25 -40.75
C GLY A 227 1.22 -13.89 -39.75
N ILE A 228 1.37 -12.71 -39.15
CA ILE A 228 0.47 -12.15 -38.14
C ILE A 228 -0.04 -10.78 -38.60
N ILE A 229 -1.34 -10.55 -38.42
CA ILE A 229 -1.92 -9.21 -38.46
C ILE A 229 -2.31 -8.77 -37.05
N PHE A 230 -1.80 -7.61 -36.65
CA PHE A 230 -2.14 -6.94 -35.40
C PHE A 230 -3.10 -5.78 -35.67
N LEU A 231 -4.29 -5.85 -35.09
CA LEU A 231 -5.35 -4.84 -35.22
C LEU A 231 -5.48 -4.08 -33.90
N ASP A 232 -4.85 -2.92 -33.81
CA ASP A 232 -4.96 -2.05 -32.64
C ASP A 232 -6.24 -1.20 -32.71
N GLU A 233 -6.78 -0.89 -31.53
CA GLU A 233 -8.03 -0.15 -31.37
C GLU A 233 -9.22 -0.77 -32.15
N ILE A 234 -9.37 -2.10 -32.10
CA ILE A 234 -10.44 -2.81 -32.84
C ILE A 234 -11.85 -2.34 -32.48
N GLY A 235 -12.03 -1.79 -31.27
CA GLY A 235 -13.29 -1.19 -30.82
C GLY A 235 -13.68 0.13 -31.51
N GLU A 236 -12.79 0.70 -32.33
CA GLU A 236 -13.07 1.87 -33.19
C GLU A 236 -13.49 1.45 -34.62
N MET A 237 -13.46 0.16 -34.96
CA MET A 237 -13.78 -0.29 -36.32
C MET A 237 -15.26 -0.07 -36.66
N PRO A 238 -15.59 0.58 -37.79
CA PRO A 238 -16.96 0.76 -38.25
C PRO A 238 -17.72 -0.57 -38.45
N LEU A 239 -19.03 -0.57 -38.16
CA LEU A 239 -19.89 -1.77 -38.25
C LEU A 239 -19.86 -2.44 -39.63
N SER A 240 -19.78 -1.65 -40.69
CA SER A 240 -19.66 -2.13 -42.08
C SER A 240 -18.44 -3.02 -42.28
N LEU A 241 -17.30 -2.62 -41.71
CA LEU A 241 -16.03 -3.34 -41.81
C LEU A 241 -15.97 -4.54 -40.87
N GLN A 242 -16.66 -4.48 -39.73
CA GLN A 242 -16.79 -5.62 -38.81
C GLN A 242 -17.41 -6.85 -39.51
N VAL A 243 -18.34 -6.66 -40.44
CA VAL A 243 -18.93 -7.77 -41.24
C VAL A 243 -17.88 -8.42 -42.15
N LYS A 244 -17.03 -7.63 -42.80
CA LYS A 244 -15.94 -8.15 -43.64
C LYS A 244 -14.86 -8.84 -42.82
N LEU A 245 -14.50 -8.28 -41.67
CA LEU A 245 -13.56 -8.89 -40.74
C LEU A 245 -14.07 -10.24 -40.23
N LEU A 246 -15.37 -10.35 -39.94
CA LEU A 246 -15.99 -11.61 -39.52
C LEU A 246 -15.80 -12.71 -40.57
N ARG A 247 -15.95 -12.39 -41.87
CA ARG A 247 -15.70 -13.35 -42.96
C ARG A 247 -14.23 -13.79 -43.00
N VAL A 248 -13.30 -12.84 -42.85
CA VAL A 248 -11.86 -13.17 -42.77
C VAL A 248 -11.56 -14.12 -41.60
N LEU A 249 -12.17 -13.90 -40.43
CA LEU A 249 -11.99 -14.76 -39.25
C LEU A 249 -12.60 -16.16 -39.42
N GLN A 250 -13.76 -16.25 -40.09
CA GLN A 250 -14.52 -17.50 -40.25
C GLN A 250 -14.02 -18.35 -41.42
N GLU A 251 -13.92 -17.75 -42.60
CA GLU A 251 -13.63 -18.43 -43.86
C GLU A 251 -12.14 -18.46 -44.18
N ARG A 252 -11.33 -17.64 -43.47
CA ARG A 252 -9.90 -17.45 -43.76
C ARG A 252 -9.67 -17.04 -45.20
N GLU A 253 -10.54 -16.17 -45.71
CA GLU A 253 -10.50 -15.64 -47.06
C GLU A 253 -10.70 -14.13 -47.04
N VAL A 254 -10.07 -13.43 -47.98
CA VAL A 254 -10.27 -11.99 -48.20
C VAL A 254 -10.67 -11.73 -49.64
N THR A 255 -11.57 -10.77 -49.84
CA THR A 255 -12.01 -10.33 -51.15
C THR A 255 -11.71 -8.85 -51.30
N ARG A 256 -10.97 -8.49 -52.34
CA ARG A 256 -10.65 -7.09 -52.67
C ARG A 256 -11.92 -6.33 -53.04
N LEU A 257 -11.94 -5.02 -52.77
CA LEU A 257 -12.98 -4.14 -53.27
C LEU A 257 -13.05 -4.20 -54.81
N GLY A 258 -14.26 -4.34 -55.35
CA GLY A 258 -14.49 -4.48 -56.80
C GLY A 258 -14.20 -5.86 -57.37
N SER A 259 -13.72 -6.82 -56.55
CA SER A 259 -13.43 -8.19 -56.97
C SER A 259 -14.49 -9.17 -56.46
N SER A 260 -14.73 -10.24 -57.21
CA SER A 260 -15.46 -11.43 -56.74
C SER A 260 -14.53 -12.57 -56.33
N ASN A 261 -13.22 -12.41 -56.51
CA ASN A 261 -12.24 -13.45 -56.26
C ASN A 261 -11.81 -13.43 -54.79
N ALA A 262 -12.03 -14.55 -54.09
CA ALA A 262 -11.58 -14.74 -52.72
C ALA A 262 -10.15 -15.30 -52.69
N VAL A 263 -9.30 -14.73 -51.84
CA VAL A 263 -7.91 -15.14 -51.61
C VAL A 263 -7.82 -15.85 -50.27
N LYS A 264 -7.40 -17.11 -50.27
CA LYS A 264 -7.18 -17.88 -49.03
C LYS A 264 -5.98 -17.36 -48.23
N LEU A 265 -6.18 -17.25 -46.93
CA LEU A 265 -5.23 -16.71 -45.96
C LEU A 265 -4.86 -17.76 -44.92
N ASP A 266 -3.57 -17.88 -44.66
CA ASP A 266 -3.03 -18.57 -43.49
C ASP A 266 -2.46 -17.52 -42.55
N ILE A 267 -3.28 -16.99 -41.64
CA ILE A 267 -2.89 -15.86 -40.77
C ILE A 267 -3.29 -16.08 -39.33
N GLN A 268 -2.45 -15.63 -38.41
CA GLN A 268 -2.86 -15.42 -37.02
C GLN A 268 -3.31 -13.96 -36.84
N ILE A 269 -4.42 -13.77 -36.13
CA ILE A 269 -5.02 -12.45 -35.91
C ILE A 269 -4.86 -12.12 -34.43
N ILE A 270 -4.24 -10.98 -34.14
CA ILE A 270 -4.14 -10.42 -32.80
C ILE A 270 -4.89 -9.10 -32.83
N ALA A 271 -5.91 -8.93 -32.00
CA ALA A 271 -6.67 -7.69 -31.87
C ALA A 271 -6.41 -7.05 -30.50
N ALA A 272 -6.43 -5.73 -30.43
CA ALA A 272 -6.25 -4.98 -29.19
C ALA A 272 -7.31 -3.88 -29.03
N THR A 273 -7.72 -3.63 -27.79
CA THR A 273 -8.60 -2.50 -27.47
C THR A 273 -8.44 -2.06 -26.01
N ASN A 274 -8.72 -0.78 -25.75
CA ASN A 274 -8.91 -0.22 -24.42
C ASN A 274 -10.40 -0.06 -24.03
N LYS A 275 -11.32 -0.27 -24.97
CA LYS A 275 -12.76 -0.18 -24.72
C LYS A 275 -13.30 -1.51 -24.18
N ASP A 276 -14.31 -1.41 -23.33
CA ASP A 276 -15.13 -2.57 -22.95
C ASP A 276 -16.00 -3.01 -24.13
N ILE A 277 -15.58 -4.09 -24.81
CA ILE A 277 -16.29 -4.63 -25.97
C ILE A 277 -17.71 -5.08 -25.61
N LYS A 278 -17.94 -5.62 -24.40
CA LYS A 278 -19.29 -6.04 -23.99
C LYS A 278 -20.24 -4.84 -23.92
N SER A 279 -19.75 -3.70 -23.42
CA SER A 279 -20.50 -2.45 -23.46
C SER A 279 -20.81 -1.99 -24.89
N LEU A 280 -19.86 -2.12 -25.82
CA LEU A 280 -20.05 -1.75 -27.22
C LEU A 280 -21.06 -2.66 -27.95
N VAL A 281 -21.10 -3.95 -27.59
CA VAL A 281 -22.11 -4.91 -28.08
C VAL A 281 -23.50 -4.50 -27.60
N ASN A 282 -23.65 -4.21 -26.30
CA ASN A 282 -24.94 -3.76 -25.74
C ASN A 282 -25.43 -2.45 -26.36
N LYS A 283 -24.51 -1.57 -26.79
CA LYS A 283 -24.83 -0.32 -27.49
C LYS A 283 -25.09 -0.50 -28.99
N GLY A 284 -24.94 -1.71 -29.55
CA GLY A 284 -25.11 -1.98 -30.97
C GLY A 284 -23.98 -1.44 -31.85
N THR A 285 -22.88 -0.96 -31.25
CA THR A 285 -21.71 -0.40 -31.95
C THR A 285 -20.62 -1.42 -32.27
N PHE A 286 -20.75 -2.62 -31.71
CA PHE A 286 -19.87 -3.76 -32.00
C PHE A 286 -20.72 -5.02 -32.16
N ARG A 287 -20.41 -5.87 -33.12
CA ARG A 287 -21.20 -7.09 -33.36
C ARG A 287 -20.82 -8.20 -32.39
N GLU A 288 -21.84 -8.86 -31.84
CA GLU A 288 -21.67 -9.96 -30.90
C GLU A 288 -20.96 -11.18 -31.54
N ASP A 289 -21.30 -11.51 -32.78
CA ASP A 289 -20.69 -12.61 -33.54
C ASP A 289 -19.18 -12.43 -33.77
N LEU A 290 -18.75 -11.21 -34.07
CA LEU A 290 -17.35 -10.83 -34.20
C LEU A 290 -16.62 -10.91 -32.86
N TYR A 291 -17.23 -10.43 -31.78
CA TYR A 291 -16.64 -10.48 -30.44
C TYR A 291 -16.27 -11.91 -30.05
N TYR A 292 -17.18 -12.89 -30.22
CA TYR A 292 -16.88 -14.28 -29.88
C TYR A 292 -15.79 -14.90 -30.77
N ARG A 293 -15.62 -14.45 -32.01
CA ARG A 293 -14.54 -14.93 -32.91
C ARG A 293 -13.18 -14.30 -32.62
N LEU A 294 -13.15 -13.10 -32.04
CA LEU A 294 -11.92 -12.45 -31.59
C LEU A 294 -11.50 -12.95 -30.20
N ASN A 295 -12.47 -13.12 -29.30
CA ASN A 295 -12.26 -13.45 -27.88
C ASN A 295 -12.00 -14.95 -27.63
N VAL A 296 -11.12 -15.57 -28.43
CA VAL A 296 -10.74 -16.98 -28.27
C VAL A 296 -9.67 -17.12 -27.18
N ILE A 297 -8.64 -16.27 -27.22
CA ILE A 297 -7.62 -16.18 -26.18
C ILE A 297 -7.58 -14.72 -25.67
N PRO A 298 -8.33 -14.38 -24.60
CA PRO A 298 -8.25 -13.07 -23.98
C PRO A 298 -6.98 -12.93 -23.14
N ILE A 299 -6.28 -11.81 -23.28
CA ILE A 299 -5.14 -11.42 -22.44
C ILE A 299 -5.41 -10.04 -21.86
N ASN A 300 -5.65 -9.99 -20.55
CA ASN A 300 -5.83 -8.75 -19.81
C ASN A 300 -4.46 -8.23 -19.35
N ILE A 301 -4.04 -7.09 -19.90
CA ILE A 301 -2.77 -6.45 -19.56
C ILE A 301 -3.02 -5.42 -18.45
N PRO A 302 -2.41 -5.60 -17.27
CA PRO A 302 -2.63 -4.71 -16.13
C PRO A 302 -2.09 -3.30 -16.37
N SER A 303 -2.79 -2.32 -15.81
CA SER A 303 -2.34 -0.93 -15.72
C SER A 303 -1.05 -0.82 -14.90
N LEU A 304 -0.25 0.23 -15.09
CA LEU A 304 1.03 0.42 -14.40
C LEU A 304 0.85 0.51 -12.87
N ARG A 305 -0.22 1.17 -12.41
CA ARG A 305 -0.60 1.23 -10.99
C ARG A 305 -0.86 -0.14 -10.35
N GLU A 306 -1.22 -1.14 -11.15
CA GLU A 306 -1.42 -2.51 -10.68
C GLU A 306 -0.15 -3.36 -10.66
N ARG A 307 0.96 -2.82 -11.18
CA ARG A 307 2.28 -3.47 -11.27
C ARG A 307 3.41 -2.50 -10.92
N ILE A 308 3.22 -1.74 -9.85
CA ILE A 308 4.15 -0.67 -9.45
C ILE A 308 5.55 -1.18 -9.14
N GLU A 309 5.69 -2.46 -8.81
CA GLU A 309 6.97 -3.18 -8.63
C GLU A 309 7.87 -3.12 -9.89
N GLU A 310 7.27 -2.93 -11.08
CA GLU A 310 8.01 -2.79 -12.35
C GLU A 310 8.54 -1.37 -12.57
N LEU A 311 8.02 -0.39 -11.83
CA LEU A 311 8.31 1.02 -12.05
C LEU A 311 9.81 1.36 -11.97
N PRO A 312 10.59 0.92 -10.95
CA PRO A 312 12.02 1.24 -10.88
C PRO A 312 12.80 0.71 -12.09
N TYR A 313 12.42 -0.48 -12.58
CA TYR A 313 13.05 -1.10 -13.74
C TYR A 313 12.70 -0.39 -15.04
N LEU A 314 11.43 0.01 -15.21
CA LEU A 314 11.00 0.80 -16.36
C LEU A 314 11.68 2.17 -16.39
N ILE A 315 11.79 2.83 -15.23
CA ILE A 315 12.52 4.09 -15.08
C ILE A 315 13.98 3.90 -15.51
N SER A 316 14.67 2.90 -14.97
CA SER A 316 16.07 2.61 -15.30
C SER A 316 16.25 2.34 -16.80
N PHE A 317 15.37 1.55 -17.40
CA PHE A 317 15.38 1.24 -18.83
C PHE A 317 15.26 2.51 -19.70
N PHE A 318 14.24 3.34 -19.46
CA PHE A 318 14.04 4.57 -20.22
C PHE A 318 15.15 5.59 -19.96
N LEU A 319 15.62 5.69 -18.71
CA LEU A 319 16.71 6.59 -18.34
C LEU A 319 17.99 6.23 -19.10
N HIS A 320 18.34 4.94 -19.14
CA HIS A 320 19.49 4.46 -19.92
C HIS A 320 19.32 4.72 -21.42
N LYS A 321 18.13 4.41 -21.99
CA LYS A 321 17.80 4.66 -23.40
C LYS A 321 18.02 6.13 -23.78
N TYR A 322 17.46 7.05 -23.01
CA TYR A 322 17.51 8.48 -23.35
C TYR A 322 18.82 9.17 -22.97
N ASN A 323 19.49 8.75 -21.89
CA ASN A 323 20.85 9.21 -21.60
C ASN A 323 21.80 8.86 -22.75
N THR A 324 21.72 7.64 -23.26
CA THR A 324 22.54 7.20 -24.41
C THR A 324 22.17 7.95 -25.68
N MET A 325 20.87 8.13 -25.94
CA MET A 325 20.39 8.81 -27.15
C MET A 325 20.77 10.30 -27.19
N TYR A 326 20.74 10.99 -26.04
CA TYR A 326 20.96 12.43 -25.95
C TYR A 326 22.33 12.82 -25.41
N ASP A 327 23.24 11.85 -25.22
CA ASP A 327 24.58 12.04 -24.63
C ASP A 327 24.52 12.82 -23.30
N ARG A 328 23.68 12.31 -22.39
CA ARG A 328 23.47 12.85 -21.04
C ARG A 328 23.81 11.82 -19.98
N THR A 329 24.06 12.29 -18.76
CA THR A 329 24.32 11.45 -17.58
C THR A 329 23.38 11.84 -16.45
N ILE A 330 22.07 11.71 -16.68
CA ILE A 330 21.05 11.99 -15.66
C ILE A 330 20.82 10.74 -14.80
N GLU A 331 20.81 10.92 -13.50
CA GLU A 331 20.48 9.93 -12.48
C GLU A 331 19.22 10.37 -11.72
N ILE A 332 18.40 9.40 -11.32
CA ILE A 332 17.17 9.64 -10.55
C ILE A 332 17.36 9.03 -9.16
N ASN A 333 17.23 9.85 -8.13
CA ASN A 333 17.37 9.40 -6.74
C ASN A 333 16.19 8.53 -6.29
N GLN A 334 16.41 7.72 -5.26
CA GLN A 334 15.38 6.85 -4.69
C GLN A 334 14.11 7.60 -4.26
N ASP A 335 14.25 8.80 -3.70
CA ASP A 335 13.09 9.60 -3.29
C ASP A 335 12.23 10.06 -4.48
N ALA A 336 12.83 10.30 -5.64
CA ALA A 336 12.12 10.58 -6.88
C ALA A 336 11.36 9.34 -7.39
N ILE A 337 11.97 8.14 -7.29
CA ILE A 337 11.33 6.87 -7.62
C ILE A 337 10.14 6.59 -6.70
N ASP A 338 10.32 6.79 -5.39
CA ASP A 338 9.25 6.66 -4.39
C ASP A 338 8.10 7.61 -4.72
N PHE A 339 8.41 8.87 -5.07
CA PHE A 339 7.41 9.87 -5.44
C PHE A 339 6.63 9.46 -6.70
N MET A 340 7.33 8.99 -7.73
CA MET A 340 6.74 8.44 -8.95
C MET A 340 5.88 7.20 -8.69
N SER A 341 6.20 6.41 -7.66
CA SER A 341 5.45 5.19 -7.30
C SER A 341 4.06 5.45 -6.75
N ILE A 342 3.78 6.68 -6.31
CA ILE A 342 2.48 7.05 -5.71
C ILE A 342 1.54 7.64 -6.76
N TYR A 343 2.08 8.00 -7.93
CA TYR A 343 1.28 8.54 -9.02
C TYR A 343 0.52 7.41 -9.73
N GLU A 344 -0.72 7.68 -10.15
CA GLU A 344 -1.58 6.65 -10.73
C GLU A 344 -1.19 6.26 -12.16
N TRP A 345 -0.38 7.09 -12.83
CA TRP A 345 0.03 6.90 -14.22
C TRP A 345 -1.16 6.63 -15.17
N PRO A 346 -2.10 7.57 -15.34
CA PRO A 346 -3.26 7.38 -16.22
C PRO A 346 -2.90 7.08 -17.68
N GLY A 347 -1.73 7.53 -18.16
CA GLY A 347 -1.20 7.16 -19.48
C GLY A 347 -0.24 5.97 -19.47
N ASN A 348 -0.17 5.22 -18.35
CA ASN A 348 0.62 4.01 -18.15
C ASN A 348 2.09 4.18 -18.59
N ILE A 349 2.66 3.17 -19.24
CA ILE A 349 4.07 3.15 -19.67
C ILE A 349 4.37 4.30 -20.64
N ARG A 350 3.43 4.66 -21.52
CA ARG A 350 3.62 5.76 -22.47
C ARG A 350 3.82 7.10 -21.76
N GLN A 351 3.05 7.37 -20.70
CA GLN A 351 3.23 8.58 -19.90
C GLN A 351 4.55 8.54 -19.12
N LEU A 352 4.92 7.39 -18.59
CA LEU A 352 6.20 7.20 -17.91
C LEU A 352 7.37 7.48 -18.84
N GLU A 353 7.41 6.84 -20.02
CA GLU A 353 8.45 7.03 -21.04
C GLU A 353 8.62 8.51 -21.39
N ASN A 354 7.52 9.19 -21.75
CA ASN A 354 7.53 10.62 -22.06
C ASN A 354 8.02 11.49 -20.89
N THR A 355 7.70 11.08 -19.66
CA THR A 355 8.12 11.81 -18.45
C THR A 355 9.61 11.68 -18.23
N ILE A 356 10.16 10.45 -18.35
CA ILE A 356 11.60 10.19 -18.21
C ILE A 356 12.39 10.87 -19.34
N GLU A 357 11.92 10.79 -20.58
CA GLU A 357 12.52 11.51 -21.71
C GLU A 357 12.62 13.01 -21.42
N ARG A 358 11.51 13.62 -21.00
CA ARG A 358 11.47 15.04 -20.67
C ARG A 358 12.41 15.39 -19.52
N ILE A 359 12.51 14.53 -18.50
CA ILE A 359 13.49 14.70 -17.41
C ILE A 359 14.91 14.71 -17.97
N VAL A 360 15.28 13.75 -18.83
CA VAL A 360 16.62 13.68 -19.42
C VAL A 360 16.95 14.92 -20.26
N VAL A 361 15.99 15.40 -21.05
CA VAL A 361 16.20 16.54 -21.95
C VAL A 361 16.28 17.88 -21.20
N THR A 362 15.44 18.07 -20.17
CA THR A 362 15.23 19.38 -19.53
C THR A 362 15.96 19.58 -18.21
N SER A 363 16.45 18.50 -17.57
CA SER A 363 17.15 18.61 -16.29
C SER A 363 18.49 19.35 -16.45
N LYS A 364 18.69 20.36 -15.62
CA LYS A 364 19.96 21.11 -15.55
C LYS A 364 20.99 20.41 -14.68
N ASN A 365 20.53 19.70 -13.65
CA ASN A 365 21.38 18.97 -12.72
C ASN A 365 21.47 17.50 -13.14
N PRO A 366 22.63 16.84 -12.94
CA PRO A 366 22.79 15.43 -13.24
C PRO A 366 21.98 14.52 -12.30
N ILE A 367 21.64 14.99 -11.10
CA ILE A 367 20.86 14.23 -10.13
C ILE A 367 19.46 14.84 -10.00
N VAL A 368 18.44 14.02 -10.23
CA VAL A 368 17.03 14.40 -10.16
C VAL A 368 16.42 13.82 -8.89
N ASP A 369 15.94 14.72 -8.02
CA ASP A 369 15.28 14.38 -6.76
C ASP A 369 13.76 14.50 -6.86
N ALA A 370 13.05 14.12 -5.79
CA ALA A 370 11.59 14.20 -5.76
C ALA A 370 11.04 15.61 -6.03
N SER A 371 11.79 16.65 -5.67
CA SER A 371 11.38 18.03 -5.91
C SER A 371 11.37 18.40 -7.38
N SER A 372 12.33 17.87 -8.12
CA SER A 372 12.46 18.05 -9.55
C SER A 372 11.34 17.31 -10.29
N VAL A 373 10.96 16.11 -9.80
CA VAL A 373 9.87 15.31 -10.40
C VAL A 373 8.49 15.94 -10.22
N GLN A 374 8.24 16.69 -9.14
CA GLN A 374 6.96 17.38 -8.91
C GLN A 374 6.54 18.30 -10.06
N ALA A 375 7.50 18.91 -10.77
CA ALA A 375 7.23 19.74 -11.94
C ALA A 375 6.69 18.94 -13.14
N PHE A 376 6.93 17.63 -13.16
CA PHE A 376 6.62 16.74 -14.27
C PHE A 376 5.41 15.85 -14.00
N VAL A 377 5.11 15.58 -12.73
CA VAL A 377 4.02 14.72 -12.27
C VAL A 377 3.06 15.56 -11.42
N PRO A 378 1.91 16.01 -11.97
CA PRO A 378 0.96 16.83 -11.23
C PRO A 378 0.25 15.96 -10.19
N PHE A 379 0.60 16.12 -8.92
CA PHE A 379 -0.26 15.66 -7.84
C PHE A 379 -1.32 16.72 -7.61
N GLU A 380 -2.58 16.40 -7.89
CA GLU A 380 -3.68 17.18 -7.37
C GLU A 380 -3.64 17.07 -5.84
N GLN A 381 -3.31 18.18 -5.17
CA GLN A 381 -3.59 18.28 -3.74
C GLN A 381 -5.10 18.36 -3.62
N GLU A 382 -5.73 17.30 -3.12
CA GLU A 382 -7.09 17.41 -2.62
C GLU A 382 -7.10 18.49 -1.54
N VAL A 383 -7.55 19.69 -1.91
CA VAL A 383 -7.82 20.75 -0.95
C VAL A 383 -9.02 20.27 -0.15
N ILE A 384 -8.76 19.72 1.03
CA ILE A 384 -9.81 19.35 1.97
C ILE A 384 -10.58 20.65 2.30
N LYS A 385 -11.79 20.80 1.74
CA LYS A 385 -12.64 21.98 1.93
C LYS A 385 -13.33 22.02 3.29
N SER A 386 -13.18 20.98 4.12
CA SER A 386 -13.89 20.80 5.38
C SER A 386 -12.92 20.59 6.54
N PRO A 387 -12.98 21.40 7.61
CA PRO A 387 -12.13 21.20 8.78
C PRO A 387 -12.44 19.86 9.47
N PRO A 388 -11.47 19.26 10.20
CA PRO A 388 -11.72 18.09 11.02
C PRO A 388 -12.85 18.36 12.03
N LEU A 389 -13.84 17.46 12.06
CA LEU A 389 -14.98 17.53 12.97
C LEU A 389 -14.60 16.90 14.32
N PHE A 390 -14.50 17.74 15.35
CA PHE A 390 -14.38 17.29 16.74
C PHE A 390 -15.77 17.32 17.39
N ASN A 391 -16.30 16.14 17.73
CA ASN A 391 -17.67 16.00 18.24
C ASN A 391 -17.78 16.17 19.77
N HIS A 392 -16.68 16.48 20.46
CA HIS A 392 -16.62 16.71 21.90
C HIS A 392 -15.40 17.58 22.27
N LEU A 393 -15.42 18.17 23.47
CA LEU A 393 -14.31 18.96 23.99
C LEU A 393 -13.18 18.06 24.53
N MET A 394 -11.94 18.44 24.26
CA MET A 394 -10.74 17.78 24.77
C MET A 394 -9.59 18.78 24.97
N PRO A 395 -8.56 18.45 25.76
CA PRO A 395 -7.38 19.30 25.92
C PRO A 395 -6.73 19.63 24.58
N LEU A 396 -6.37 20.91 24.37
CA LEU A 396 -5.85 21.39 23.09
C LEU A 396 -4.61 20.62 22.62
N GLN A 397 -3.69 20.31 23.54
CA GLN A 397 -2.48 19.56 23.20
C GLN A 397 -2.81 18.14 22.70
N GLU A 398 -3.86 17.53 23.24
CA GLU A 398 -4.30 16.19 22.83
C GLU A 398 -4.95 16.21 21.44
N ALA A 399 -5.74 17.25 21.14
CA ALA A 399 -6.29 17.46 19.80
C ALA A 399 -5.18 17.68 18.75
N ILE A 400 -4.16 18.47 19.09
CA ILE A 400 -2.98 18.70 18.23
C ILE A 400 -2.23 17.38 18.01
N ASP A 401 -1.96 16.63 19.08
CA ASP A 401 -1.23 15.36 19.00
C ASP A 401 -2.00 14.32 18.16
N LEU A 402 -3.33 14.26 18.27
CA LEU A 402 -4.17 13.35 17.47
C LEU A 402 -4.13 13.68 15.97
N VAL A 403 -4.34 14.95 15.62
CA VAL A 403 -4.29 15.39 14.21
C VAL A 403 -2.90 15.19 13.65
N GLU A 404 -1.87 15.49 14.42
CA GLU A 404 -0.48 15.30 14.02
C GLU A 404 -0.13 13.82 13.82
N GLU A 405 -0.51 12.94 14.75
CA GLU A 405 -0.33 11.49 14.64
C GLU A 405 -1.06 10.95 13.41
N GLN A 406 -2.28 11.41 13.15
CA GLN A 406 -3.05 11.04 11.97
C GLN A 406 -2.37 11.49 10.67
N LEU A 407 -1.99 12.77 10.55
CA LEU A 407 -1.36 13.31 9.34
C LEU A 407 0.01 12.67 9.07
N ILE A 408 0.81 12.46 10.11
CA ILE A 408 2.13 11.81 10.00
C ILE A 408 1.97 10.35 9.59
N THR A 409 1.00 9.64 10.16
CA THR A 409 0.73 8.24 9.81
C THR A 409 0.23 8.15 8.37
N MET A 410 -0.75 8.96 7.97
CA MET A 410 -1.24 9.02 6.59
C MET A 410 -0.13 9.36 5.59
N ALA A 411 0.74 10.32 5.93
CA ALA A 411 1.88 10.67 5.07
C ALA A 411 2.90 9.53 4.99
N MET A 412 3.20 8.84 6.09
CA MET A 412 4.14 7.72 6.04
C MET A 412 3.56 6.47 5.36
N GLU A 413 2.27 6.20 5.51
CA GLU A 413 1.57 5.14 4.77
C GLU A 413 1.56 5.42 3.27
N LYS A 414 1.26 6.67 2.89
CA LYS A 414 1.17 7.08 1.49
C LYS A 414 2.54 7.20 0.82
N TYR A 415 3.51 7.86 1.47
CA TYR A 415 4.79 8.21 0.86
C TYR A 415 5.93 7.25 1.19
N LYS A 416 5.82 6.46 2.27
CA LYS A 416 6.84 5.48 2.74
C LYS A 416 8.26 6.01 2.88
N SER A 417 8.44 7.33 2.82
CA SER A 417 9.72 8.03 2.83
C SER A 417 9.63 9.25 3.75
N ILE A 418 10.50 9.32 4.74
CA ILE A 418 10.55 10.45 5.71
C ILE A 418 10.80 11.76 4.96
N LYS A 419 11.64 11.75 3.92
CA LYS A 419 11.95 12.92 3.11
C LYS A 419 10.71 13.44 2.39
N LEU A 420 9.98 12.56 1.71
CA LEU A 420 8.74 12.93 1.01
C LEU A 420 7.65 13.39 1.96
N ALA A 421 7.41 12.63 3.03
CA ALA A 421 6.39 12.95 4.00
C ALA A 421 6.65 14.28 4.71
N SER A 422 7.93 14.59 5.02
CA SER A 422 8.31 15.89 5.58
C SER A 422 8.02 17.04 4.62
N LYS A 423 8.25 16.84 3.32
CA LYS A 423 8.00 17.86 2.29
C LYS A 423 6.50 18.13 2.08
N VAL A 424 5.67 17.09 2.09
CA VAL A 424 4.23 17.22 1.88
C VAL A 424 3.53 17.82 3.10
N LEU A 425 3.98 17.48 4.30
CA LEU A 425 3.47 18.05 5.55
C LEU A 425 4.10 19.40 5.89
N ASP A 426 5.00 19.91 5.05
CA ASP A 426 5.72 21.17 5.23
C ASP A 426 6.45 21.27 6.60
N VAL A 427 7.16 20.21 6.95
CA VAL A 427 7.98 20.11 8.17
C VAL A 427 9.41 19.69 7.84
N SER A 428 10.35 19.95 8.74
CA SER A 428 11.74 19.50 8.55
C SER A 428 11.85 17.97 8.69
N GLN A 429 12.76 17.34 7.93
CA GLN A 429 13.04 15.90 8.02
C GLN A 429 13.38 15.42 9.45
N PRO A 430 14.18 16.15 10.26
CA PRO A 430 14.43 15.75 11.65
C PRO A 430 13.17 15.76 12.51
N THR A 431 12.28 16.74 12.31
CA THR A 431 11.00 16.83 13.01
C THR A 431 10.09 15.65 12.63
N MET A 432 9.99 15.37 11.33
CA MET A 432 9.24 14.23 10.81
C MET A 432 9.77 12.90 11.38
N SER A 433 11.09 12.68 11.33
CA SER A 433 11.74 11.48 11.87
C SER A 433 11.49 11.31 13.36
N ARG A 434 11.65 12.37 14.16
CA ARG A 434 11.41 12.36 15.61
C ARG A 434 9.98 11.98 15.93
N LYS A 435 9.01 12.60 15.26
CA LYS A 435 7.57 12.38 15.51
C LYS A 435 7.13 10.99 15.04
N TYR A 436 7.54 10.56 13.84
CA TYR A 436 7.24 9.23 13.35
C TYR A 436 7.86 8.12 14.23
N ARG A 437 9.10 8.32 14.73
CA ARG A 437 9.71 7.39 15.68
C ARG A 437 8.90 7.27 16.97
N LYS A 438 8.43 8.40 17.53
CA LYS A 438 7.56 8.40 18.72
C LYS A 438 6.27 7.58 18.49
N ILE A 439 5.67 7.71 17.31
CA ILE A 439 4.49 6.93 16.90
C ILE A 439 4.83 5.44 16.76
N LEU A 440 5.94 5.11 16.09
CA LEU A 440 6.39 3.72 15.92
C LEU A 440 6.73 3.05 17.27
N THR A 441 7.33 3.77 18.22
CA THR A 441 7.60 3.26 19.57
C THR A 441 6.28 2.93 20.28
N LYS A 442 5.32 3.86 20.25
CA LYS A 442 3.97 3.67 20.79
C LYS A 442 3.23 2.49 20.15
N LEU A 443 3.40 2.27 18.84
CA LEU A 443 2.83 1.12 18.11
C LEU A 443 3.57 -0.20 18.41
N SER A 444 4.89 -0.17 18.59
CA SER A 444 5.69 -1.37 18.90
C SER A 444 5.46 -1.88 20.32
N GLU A 445 5.09 -0.99 21.25
CA GLU A 445 4.59 -1.33 22.59
C GLU A 445 3.17 -1.94 22.55
N GLN A 446 2.50 -1.93 21.39
CA GLN A 446 1.11 -2.35 21.17
C GLN A 446 0.93 -3.62 20.32
N ASN A 447 1.95 -4.47 20.17
CA ASN A 447 1.78 -5.83 19.64
C ASN A 447 1.01 -6.70 20.65
N ILE A 448 -0.33 -6.71 20.59
CA ILE A 448 -1.10 -7.35 21.66
C ILE A 448 -2.32 -8.17 21.19
N VAL A 449 -2.45 -9.31 21.88
CA VAL A 449 -3.59 -10.24 22.04
C VAL A 449 -4.94 -9.50 22.12
N PRO A 450 -6.08 -10.10 21.72
CA PRO A 450 -7.41 -9.49 21.79
C PRO A 450 -7.77 -8.78 23.10
N SER A 451 -7.23 -9.23 24.24
CA SER A 451 -7.39 -8.58 25.55
C SER A 451 -6.93 -7.11 25.54
N ALA A 452 -5.91 -6.75 24.77
CA ALA A 452 -5.42 -5.39 24.77
C ALA A 452 -5.95 -4.50 23.64
N LYS A 453 -6.57 -5.10 22.61
CA LYS A 453 -7.49 -4.32 21.77
C LYS A 453 -8.62 -3.77 22.62
N ARG A 454 -9.12 -4.58 23.56
CA ARG A 454 -10.05 -4.13 24.60
C ARG A 454 -9.39 -3.15 25.57
N ASP A 455 -8.17 -3.40 26.05
CA ASP A 455 -7.48 -2.45 26.94
C ASP A 455 -7.22 -1.07 26.30
N ILE A 456 -6.93 -1.01 25.00
CA ILE A 456 -6.77 0.26 24.25
C ILE A 456 -8.10 1.04 24.24
N LEU A 457 -9.19 0.35 23.93
CA LEU A 457 -10.53 0.95 23.94
C LEU A 457 -10.96 1.36 25.34
N GLU A 458 -10.66 0.54 26.35
CA GLU A 458 -10.90 0.86 27.75
C GLU A 458 -10.06 2.04 28.22
N ASN A 459 -8.81 2.17 27.79
CA ASN A 459 -7.97 3.32 28.10
C ASN A 459 -8.48 4.61 27.46
N GLN A 460 -8.91 4.56 26.20
CA GLN A 460 -9.53 5.71 25.53
C GLN A 460 -10.84 6.11 26.20
N LEU A 461 -11.68 5.13 26.55
CA LEU A 461 -12.91 5.38 27.29
C LEU A 461 -12.60 5.97 28.67
N ASN A 462 -11.65 5.40 29.41
CA ASN A 462 -11.21 5.92 30.70
C ASN A 462 -10.76 7.39 30.60
N ASN A 463 -10.00 7.75 29.56
CA ASN A 463 -9.59 9.15 29.35
C ASN A 463 -10.79 10.08 29.17
N ARG A 464 -11.79 9.67 28.39
CA ARG A 464 -13.05 10.43 28.24
C ARG A 464 -13.77 10.61 29.58
N LEU A 465 -13.92 9.55 30.37
CA LEU A 465 -14.60 9.64 31.67
C LEU A 465 -13.81 10.53 32.66
N ARG A 466 -12.47 10.49 32.64
CA ARG A 466 -11.63 11.40 33.46
C ARG A 466 -11.82 12.86 33.08
N SER A 467 -11.88 13.17 31.79
CA SER A 467 -12.02 14.55 31.30
C SER A 467 -13.30 15.21 31.80
N VAL A 468 -14.42 14.48 31.81
CA VAL A 468 -15.70 14.96 32.37
C VAL A 468 -15.56 15.26 33.86
N ALA A 469 -14.88 14.37 34.61
CA ALA A 469 -14.63 14.57 36.03
C ALA A 469 -13.72 15.77 36.33
N ILE A 470 -12.67 15.97 35.55
CA ILE A 470 -11.74 17.11 35.68
C ILE A 470 -12.45 18.43 35.38
N ALA A 471 -13.17 18.49 34.26
CA ALA A 471 -13.87 19.69 33.83
C ALA A 471 -14.90 20.12 34.88
N THR A 472 -15.60 19.15 35.48
CA THR A 472 -16.56 19.48 36.53
C THR A 472 -15.88 19.85 37.84
N ALA A 473 -14.82 19.16 38.25
CA ALA A 473 -14.06 19.54 39.45
C ALA A 473 -13.57 20.99 39.38
N ALA A 474 -13.18 21.47 38.19
CA ALA A 474 -12.68 22.82 37.97
C ALA A 474 -13.75 23.92 38.09
N ILE A 475 -15.04 23.61 37.96
CA ILE A 475 -16.13 24.60 38.06
C ILE A 475 -16.79 24.63 39.44
N ILE A 476 -16.53 23.64 40.29
CA ILE A 476 -17.06 23.57 41.66
C ILE A 476 -16.22 24.46 42.58
N GLN A 477 -16.87 25.35 43.34
CA GLN A 477 -16.15 26.26 44.23
C GLN A 477 -15.77 25.55 45.55
N PRO A 478 -14.52 25.64 46.02
CA PRO A 478 -14.08 24.98 47.24
C PRO A 478 -14.85 25.40 48.51
N GLU A 479 -15.33 26.64 48.56
CA GLU A 479 -16.11 27.19 49.67
C GLU A 479 -17.46 26.50 49.80
N GLU A 480 -18.11 26.22 48.66
CA GLU A 480 -19.40 25.54 48.59
C GLU A 480 -19.30 24.11 49.14
N VAL A 481 -18.21 23.42 48.80
CA VAL A 481 -17.94 22.07 49.28
C VAL A 481 -17.58 22.08 50.77
N SER A 482 -16.82 23.07 51.22
CA SER A 482 -16.47 23.22 52.63
C SER A 482 -17.69 23.50 53.52
N GLU A 483 -18.68 24.24 53.01
CA GLU A 483 -19.96 24.45 53.68
C GLU A 483 -20.75 23.13 53.79
N LEU A 484 -20.85 22.37 52.71
CA LEU A 484 -21.54 21.07 52.72
C LEU A 484 -20.90 20.02 53.62
N LYS A 485 -19.58 20.09 53.87
CA LYS A 485 -18.94 19.21 54.87
C LYS A 485 -19.42 19.48 56.29
N ARG A 486 -19.90 20.70 56.59
CA ARG A 486 -20.44 21.11 57.89
C ARG A 486 -21.93 20.82 58.00
N ASP A 487 -22.69 21.10 56.94
CA ASP A 487 -24.15 20.88 56.89
C ASP A 487 -24.58 20.23 55.56
N PRO A 488 -24.42 18.90 55.42
CA PRO A 488 -24.92 18.17 54.27
C PRO A 488 -26.42 17.87 54.48
N SER A 489 -27.29 18.84 54.20
CA SER A 489 -28.74 18.71 54.35
C SER A 489 -29.52 19.26 53.16
N PHE A 490 -30.71 18.71 52.92
CA PHE A 490 -31.61 19.18 51.84
C PHE A 490 -32.07 20.64 52.01
N SER A 491 -32.04 21.13 53.25
CA SER A 491 -32.35 22.53 53.59
C SER A 491 -31.23 23.51 53.23
N ASN A 492 -30.01 23.04 52.97
CA ASN A 492 -28.88 23.89 52.64
C ASN A 492 -29.05 24.49 51.21
N PRO A 493 -29.01 25.83 51.03
CA PRO A 493 -29.12 26.45 49.71
C PRO A 493 -28.00 26.04 48.73
N ILE A 494 -26.79 25.81 49.22
CA ILE A 494 -25.65 25.34 48.42
C ILE A 494 -25.88 23.91 47.95
N PHE A 495 -26.51 23.07 48.78
CA PHE A 495 -26.89 21.72 48.38
C PHE A 495 -27.81 21.76 47.16
N GLN A 496 -28.85 22.60 47.19
CA GLN A 496 -29.82 22.71 46.09
C GLN A 496 -29.18 23.25 44.81
N LYS A 497 -28.25 24.21 44.94
CA LYS A 497 -27.47 24.75 43.82
C LYS A 497 -26.62 23.64 43.17
N LEU A 498 -25.79 22.96 43.95
CA LEU A 498 -24.89 21.92 43.44
C LEU A 498 -25.65 20.69 42.94
N GLN A 499 -26.74 20.29 43.59
CA GLN A 499 -27.61 19.21 43.10
C GLN A 499 -28.21 19.54 41.73
N SER A 500 -28.66 20.78 41.52
CA SER A 500 -29.17 21.23 40.22
C SER A 500 -28.09 21.19 39.15
N GLN A 501 -26.88 21.62 39.49
CA GLN A 501 -25.72 21.62 38.59
C GLN A 501 -25.31 20.20 38.20
N LEU A 502 -25.18 19.28 39.17
CA LEU A 502 -24.87 17.86 38.91
C LEU A 502 -25.97 17.18 38.09
N THR A 503 -27.24 17.49 38.36
CA THR A 503 -28.38 16.97 37.59
C THR A 503 -28.36 17.46 36.13
N MET A 504 -27.95 18.71 35.90
CA MET A 504 -27.80 19.28 34.57
C MET A 504 -26.66 18.60 33.80
N ILE A 505 -25.49 18.45 34.42
CA ILE A 505 -24.31 17.78 33.82
C ILE A 505 -24.65 16.34 33.43
N ARG A 506 -25.29 15.58 34.34
CA ARG A 506 -25.74 14.22 34.08
C ARG A 506 -26.64 14.14 32.83
N LYS A 507 -27.56 15.09 32.66
CA LYS A 507 -28.47 15.15 31.50
C LYS A 507 -27.76 15.55 30.20
N GLN A 508 -26.73 16.39 30.28
CA GLN A 508 -26.01 16.91 29.12
C GLN A 508 -24.98 15.92 28.56
N GLU A 509 -24.20 15.27 29.43
CA GLU A 509 -23.09 14.39 29.00
C GLU A 509 -23.56 13.04 28.44
N GLY A 510 -24.75 12.57 28.84
CA GLY A 510 -25.36 11.34 28.35
C GLY A 510 -24.64 10.06 28.81
N GLY A 511 -25.34 9.19 29.54
CA GLY A 511 -24.80 7.89 30.01
C GLY A 511 -24.26 7.87 31.43
N ILE A 512 -24.15 9.04 32.07
CA ILE A 512 -23.94 9.14 33.51
C ILE A 512 -25.23 8.65 34.19
N LYS A 513 -25.12 7.63 35.04
CA LYS A 513 -26.22 7.19 35.90
C LYS A 513 -26.38 8.11 37.10
N TRP A 514 -25.26 8.40 37.77
CA TRP A 514 -25.21 9.23 38.97
C TRP A 514 -24.02 10.17 38.96
N ALA A 515 -24.23 11.37 39.48
CA ALA A 515 -23.21 12.39 39.69
C ALA A 515 -23.23 12.84 41.15
N PHE A 516 -22.08 12.79 41.83
CA PHE A 516 -22.01 13.02 43.27
C PHE A 516 -20.72 13.68 43.71
N ILE A 517 -20.74 14.27 44.90
CA ILE A 517 -19.60 14.81 45.62
C ILE A 517 -19.57 14.17 47.01
N PHE A 518 -18.48 13.49 47.32
CA PHE A 518 -18.24 12.79 48.58
C PHE A 518 -17.02 13.34 49.31
N ASP A 519 -17.02 13.25 50.64
CA ASP A 519 -15.78 13.27 51.41
C ASP A 519 -15.44 11.89 51.96
N MET A 520 -14.14 11.63 52.09
CA MET A 520 -13.61 10.37 52.60
C MET A 520 -13.31 10.52 54.10
N LEU A 521 -13.90 9.65 54.91
CA LEU A 521 -13.72 9.61 56.36
C LEU A 521 -12.51 8.75 56.74
N GLU A 522 -12.00 8.91 57.97
CA GLU A 522 -10.79 8.22 58.47
C GLU A 522 -10.89 6.67 58.42
N ASN A 523 -12.10 6.13 58.52
CA ASN A 523 -12.39 4.70 58.43
C ASN A 523 -12.58 4.19 56.98
N LYS A 524 -12.17 4.98 55.98
CA LYS A 524 -12.35 4.71 54.54
C LYS A 524 -13.81 4.59 54.09
N LYS A 525 -14.77 5.05 54.90
CA LYS A 525 -16.16 5.26 54.45
C LYS A 525 -16.28 6.60 53.73
N PHE A 526 -17.28 6.69 52.88
CA PHE A 526 -17.60 7.89 52.12
C PHE A 526 -18.86 8.52 52.69
N ARG A 527 -18.87 9.84 52.85
CA ARG A 527 -20.08 10.56 53.25
C ARG A 527 -20.57 11.41 52.08
N THR A 528 -21.87 11.30 51.81
CA THR A 528 -22.53 12.04 50.73
C THR A 528 -22.66 13.52 51.09
N LEU A 529 -21.99 14.41 50.35
CA LEU A 529 -22.15 15.85 50.52
C LEU A 529 -23.30 16.38 49.67
N VAL A 530 -23.27 16.06 48.37
CA VAL A 530 -24.32 16.38 47.41
C VAL A 530 -24.28 15.42 46.24
N ALA A 531 -25.44 15.15 45.65
CA ALA A 531 -25.56 14.34 44.45
C ALA A 531 -26.72 14.82 43.58
N ASP A 532 -26.79 14.32 42.36
CA ASP A 532 -27.90 14.60 41.44
C ASP A 532 -29.25 14.12 42.02
N LYS A 533 -30.34 14.65 41.44
CA LYS A 533 -31.68 14.48 41.97
C LYS A 533 -32.15 13.01 42.07
N ASP A 534 -31.64 12.11 41.22
CA ASP A 534 -32.05 10.70 41.25
C ASP A 534 -31.01 9.81 41.94
N PHE A 535 -30.07 10.41 42.68
CA PHE A 535 -29.17 9.69 43.56
C PHE A 535 -29.93 9.14 44.77
N ILE A 536 -29.52 7.96 45.23
CA ILE A 536 -30.28 7.15 46.19
C ILE A 536 -29.84 7.34 47.65
N MET A 537 -28.63 7.83 47.90
CA MET A 537 -28.16 8.08 49.27
C MET A 537 -28.54 9.48 49.71
N ASN A 538 -28.90 9.61 50.99
CA ASN A 538 -29.23 10.91 51.56
C ASN A 538 -27.96 11.74 51.86
N PRO A 539 -28.06 13.07 51.88
CA PRO A 539 -26.98 13.94 52.33
C PRO A 539 -26.58 13.59 53.77
N GLY A 540 -25.27 13.50 54.03
CA GLY A 540 -24.70 13.11 55.32
C GLY A 540 -24.66 11.60 55.57
N GLU A 541 -25.29 10.78 54.73
CA GLU A 541 -25.26 9.33 54.86
C GLU A 541 -23.86 8.78 54.56
N SER A 542 -23.38 7.86 55.41
CA SER A 542 -22.10 7.18 55.23
C SER A 542 -22.27 5.85 54.49
N TYR A 543 -21.41 5.59 53.52
CA TYR A 543 -21.45 4.41 52.67
C TYR A 543 -20.06 3.74 52.58
N GLU A 544 -20.06 2.41 52.53
CA GLU A 544 -18.88 1.58 52.34
C GLU A 544 -18.94 0.96 50.94
N SER A 545 -17.91 1.23 50.14
CA SER A 545 -17.88 0.83 48.73
C SER A 545 -16.95 -0.37 48.49
N SER A 546 -16.87 -0.80 47.23
CA SER A 546 -15.99 -1.88 46.80
C SER A 546 -14.51 -1.54 47.03
N PRO A 547 -13.63 -2.56 47.18
CA PRO A 547 -12.19 -2.35 47.24
C PRO A 547 -11.62 -1.58 46.04
N GLU A 548 -12.18 -1.78 44.85
CA GLU A 548 -11.82 -1.10 43.60
C GLU A 548 -12.11 0.39 43.67
N PHE A 549 -13.30 0.77 44.16
CA PHE A 549 -13.67 2.17 44.36
C PHE A 549 -12.80 2.81 45.44
N ILE A 550 -12.59 2.14 46.58
CA ILE A 550 -11.75 2.65 47.67
C ILE A 550 -10.33 2.95 47.19
N LYS A 551 -9.77 2.08 46.35
CA LYS A 551 -8.43 2.28 45.77
C LYS A 551 -8.37 3.56 44.93
N VAL A 552 -9.32 3.74 44.01
CA VAL A 552 -9.37 4.93 43.13
C VAL A 552 -9.65 6.19 43.94
N ALA A 553 -10.55 6.14 44.91
CA ALA A 553 -10.84 7.26 45.81
C ALA A 553 -9.61 7.66 46.63
N THR A 554 -8.84 6.68 47.13
CA THR A 554 -7.58 6.94 47.86
C THR A 554 -6.54 7.64 46.97
N ASN A 555 -6.48 7.28 45.69
CA ASN A 555 -5.60 7.95 44.72
C ASN A 555 -6.10 9.37 44.40
N ALA A 556 -7.41 9.56 44.29
CA ALA A 556 -8.02 10.87 44.09
C ALA A 556 -7.78 11.82 45.27
N VAL A 557 -7.83 11.34 46.52
CA VAL A 557 -7.42 12.12 47.71
C VAL A 557 -5.95 12.57 47.65
N LYS A 558 -5.10 11.84 46.91
CA LYS A 558 -3.70 12.23 46.64
C LYS A 558 -3.54 13.14 45.42
N GLY A 559 -4.64 13.68 44.89
CA GLY A 559 -4.66 14.59 43.75
C GLY A 559 -4.71 13.92 42.37
N ARG A 560 -4.90 12.60 42.29
CA ARG A 560 -4.89 11.87 41.00
C ARG A 560 -6.30 11.58 40.48
N VAL A 561 -6.61 12.04 39.27
CA VAL A 561 -7.87 11.67 38.61
C VAL A 561 -7.75 10.26 38.03
N GLU A 562 -8.62 9.37 38.49
CA GLU A 562 -8.60 7.97 38.08
C GLU A 562 -10.03 7.45 37.80
N VAL A 563 -10.09 6.31 37.13
CA VAL A 563 -11.35 5.61 36.80
C VAL A 563 -11.21 4.18 37.30
N THR A 564 -12.26 3.67 37.93
CA THR A 564 -12.28 2.28 38.41
C THR A 564 -12.29 1.30 37.24
N PRO A 565 -11.83 0.05 37.44
CA PRO A 565 -12.38 -1.06 36.66
C PRO A 565 -13.90 -1.18 36.93
N ILE A 566 -14.61 -2.01 36.16
CA ILE A 566 -15.99 -2.33 36.51
C ILE A 566 -16.00 -3.04 37.85
N TYR A 567 -16.74 -2.51 38.82
CA TYR A 567 -16.94 -3.10 40.14
C TYR A 567 -18.41 -3.30 40.43
N LYS A 568 -18.71 -4.06 41.47
CA LYS A 568 -20.09 -4.33 41.92
C LYS A 568 -20.28 -3.88 43.35
N ASP A 569 -21.42 -3.26 43.62
CA ASP A 569 -21.89 -2.94 44.96
C ASP A 569 -23.37 -3.34 45.16
N ILE A 570 -23.96 -2.90 46.28
CA ILE A 570 -25.37 -3.18 46.61
C ILE A 570 -26.37 -2.48 45.69
N TYR A 571 -25.91 -1.57 44.82
CA TYR A 571 -26.74 -0.76 43.95
C TYR A 571 -26.60 -1.12 42.47
N GLY A 572 -25.51 -1.79 42.08
CA GLY A 572 -25.33 -2.26 40.70
C GLY A 572 -23.90 -2.63 40.33
N GLU A 573 -23.66 -2.70 39.02
CA GLU A 573 -22.32 -2.84 38.42
C GLU A 573 -21.93 -1.53 37.74
N TRP A 574 -20.83 -0.94 38.20
CA TRP A 574 -20.46 0.43 37.89
C TRP A 574 -19.03 0.53 37.40
N LYS A 575 -18.80 1.53 36.57
CA LYS A 575 -17.47 2.10 36.33
C LYS A 575 -17.52 3.56 36.74
N THR A 576 -16.56 4.00 37.55
CA THR A 576 -16.64 5.31 38.19
C THR A 576 -15.39 6.13 37.95
N SER A 577 -15.57 7.36 37.49
CA SER A 577 -14.49 8.36 37.42
C SER A 577 -14.50 9.24 38.66
N LEU A 578 -13.36 9.44 39.32
CA LEU A 578 -13.21 10.32 40.48
C LEU A 578 -12.17 11.39 40.22
N ALA A 579 -12.50 12.65 40.54
CA ALA A 579 -11.58 13.78 40.51
C ALA A 579 -11.55 14.49 41.88
N PRO A 580 -10.39 15.01 42.30
CA PRO A 580 -10.29 15.79 43.53
C PRO A 580 -10.89 17.18 43.36
N VAL A 581 -11.61 17.64 44.38
CA VAL A 581 -11.90 19.06 44.57
C VAL A 581 -10.82 19.60 45.50
N ILE A 582 -10.06 20.58 45.01
CA ILE A 582 -8.88 21.13 45.68
C ILE A 582 -9.19 22.55 46.12
N ASP A 583 -8.85 22.90 47.36
CA ASP A 583 -8.96 24.27 47.86
C ASP A 583 -7.76 25.16 47.46
N ASP A 584 -7.86 26.45 47.74
CA ASP A 584 -6.81 27.44 47.42
C ASP A 584 -5.44 27.14 48.08
N THR A 585 -5.42 26.26 49.09
CA THR A 585 -4.18 25.84 49.77
C THR A 585 -3.57 24.56 49.18
N GLY A 586 -4.21 23.99 48.15
CA GLY A 586 -3.77 22.77 47.49
C GLY A 586 -4.23 21.48 48.19
N ASN A 587 -5.13 21.57 49.17
CA ASN A 587 -5.63 20.40 49.89
C ASN A 587 -6.87 19.83 49.19
N VAL A 588 -6.94 18.50 49.09
CA VAL A 588 -8.14 17.81 48.57
C VAL A 588 -9.21 17.80 49.66
N ILE A 589 -10.31 18.53 49.43
CA ILE A 589 -11.39 18.69 50.40
C ILE A 589 -12.55 17.72 50.17
N ALA A 590 -12.77 17.28 48.93
CA ALA A 590 -13.77 16.30 48.54
C ALA A 590 -13.40 15.62 47.21
N LEU A 591 -14.19 14.63 46.81
CA LEU A 591 -14.09 13.95 45.52
C LEU A 591 -15.40 14.14 44.76
N ILE A 592 -15.31 14.57 43.50
CA ILE A 592 -16.43 14.53 42.57
C ILE A 592 -16.37 13.25 41.76
N GLY A 593 -17.52 12.60 41.61
CA GLY A 593 -17.64 11.30 40.97
C GLY A 593 -18.81 11.15 40.02
N TYR A 594 -18.63 10.27 39.03
CA TYR A 594 -19.65 9.89 38.06
C TYR A 594 -19.71 8.37 37.92
N ASP A 595 -20.88 7.80 38.17
CA ASP A 595 -21.13 6.38 37.93
C ASP A 595 -21.71 6.16 36.54
N TYR A 596 -21.12 5.20 35.83
CA TYR A 596 -21.56 4.73 34.54
C TYR A 596 -21.98 3.26 34.67
N SER A 597 -23.16 2.90 34.15
CA SER A 597 -23.62 1.51 34.22
C SER A 597 -22.76 0.62 33.32
N LYS A 598 -22.57 -0.64 33.69
CA LYS A 598 -21.86 -1.61 32.87
C LYS A 598 -22.41 -1.70 31.43
N GLU A 599 -23.73 -1.65 31.25
CA GLU A 599 -24.35 -1.72 29.93
C GLU A 599 -23.97 -0.52 29.06
N TYR A 600 -23.87 0.67 29.66
CA TYR A 600 -23.41 1.86 28.95
C TYR A 600 -21.94 1.71 28.53
N ILE A 601 -21.07 1.23 29.44
CA ILE A 601 -19.65 1.00 29.15
C ILE A 601 -19.48 -0.02 28.01
N GLU A 602 -20.19 -1.14 28.05
CA GLU A 602 -20.14 -2.15 26.99
C GLU A 602 -20.67 -1.62 25.65
N SER A 603 -21.73 -0.81 25.67
CA SER A 603 -22.27 -0.16 24.47
C SER A 603 -21.27 0.82 23.84
N GLU A 604 -20.62 1.66 24.65
CA GLU A 604 -19.65 2.64 24.15
C GLU A 604 -18.39 1.95 23.63
N LEU A 605 -17.86 0.93 24.32
CA LEU A 605 -16.76 0.12 23.80
C LEU A 605 -17.12 -0.50 22.45
N GLY A 606 -18.32 -1.07 22.33
CA GLY A 606 -18.84 -1.63 21.07
C GLY A 606 -18.92 -0.62 19.92
N LYS A 607 -19.33 0.63 20.20
CA LYS A 607 -19.32 1.72 19.21
C LYS A 607 -17.89 2.11 18.82
N MET A 608 -17.00 2.27 19.79
CA MET A 608 -15.60 2.64 19.58
C MET A 608 -14.86 1.57 18.76
N GLY A 609 -15.11 0.29 19.01
CA GLY A 609 -14.55 -0.81 18.23
C GLY A 609 -14.92 -0.75 16.75
N LYS A 610 -16.19 -0.48 16.43
CA LYS A 610 -16.65 -0.34 15.04
C LYS A 610 -15.98 0.80 14.30
N VAL A 611 -15.81 1.96 14.96
CA VAL A 611 -15.17 3.15 14.37
C VAL A 611 -13.69 2.90 14.10
N LEU A 612 -13.02 2.17 15.00
CA LEU A 612 -11.58 1.90 14.91
C LEU A 612 -11.24 0.61 14.14
N LYS A 613 -12.24 -0.06 13.53
CA LYS A 613 -12.10 -1.37 12.87
C LYS A 613 -11.46 -2.44 13.76
N ILE A 614 -11.72 -2.35 15.06
CA ILE A 614 -11.31 -3.32 16.06
C ILE A 614 -12.50 -4.25 16.29
N ASN A 615 -12.38 -5.51 15.89
CA ASN A 615 -13.35 -6.54 16.27
C ASN A 615 -13.18 -6.82 17.77
N ILE A 616 -14.18 -6.43 18.56
CA ILE A 616 -14.30 -6.71 20.00
C ILE A 616 -15.04 -8.03 20.20
#